data_AF-A0A945GL65-F1
#
_entry.id   AF-A0A945GL65-F1
#
_cell.length_a   1.000
_cell.length_b   1.000
_cell.length_c   1.000
_cell.angle_alpha   90.00
_cell.angle_beta   90.00
_cell.angle_gamma   90.00
#
_symmetry.space_group_name_H-M   'P 1'
#
loop_
_entity.id
_entity.type
_entity.pdbx_description
1 polymer ?
#
loop_
_entity_poly.entity_id
_entity_poly.type
_entity_poly.pdbx_seq_one_letter_code
_entity_poly.pdbx_strand_id
1 'polypeptide(L)'
;WRILSHVATLPPDLRVALKPFAIHYTDAKTVEATSHAVVELITAIVAGRPMEIAAQYQHEGESGIHGPFGARLIVAGQVDRLLPIEGYWREETDLLYQAAENIQVKIAEWCS
;
A
#
# COMPACT_ATOMS: atom_id res chain seq x y z
N TRP A 1 -2.90 9.65 15.99
CA TRP A 1 -1.43 9.73 15.80
C TRP A 1 -0.63 9.31 17.02
N ARG A 2 -0.78 9.95 18.20
CA ARG A 2 -0.02 9.64 19.44
C ARG A 2 -0.07 8.16 19.88
N ILE A 3 -1.21 7.49 19.69
CA ILE A 3 -1.40 6.06 19.97
C ILE A 3 -0.64 5.16 18.98
N LEU A 4 -0.65 5.48 17.68
CA LEU A 4 0.08 4.71 16.67
C LEU A 4 1.60 4.82 16.87
N SER A 5 2.08 6.01 17.25
CA SER A 5 3.48 6.23 17.64
C SER A 5 3.89 5.39 18.86
N HIS A 6 2.99 5.26 19.84
CA HIS A 6 3.22 4.42 21.02
C HIS A 6 3.18 2.92 20.69
N VAL A 7 2.23 2.47 19.85
CA VAL A 7 2.19 1.07 19.39
C VAL A 7 3.47 0.73 18.62
N ALA A 8 4.01 1.66 17.83
CA ALA A 8 5.25 1.43 17.09
C ALA A 8 6.48 1.15 17.98
N THR A 9 6.48 1.58 19.26
CA THR A 9 7.57 1.30 20.20
C THR A 9 7.43 -0.03 20.94
N LEU A 10 6.35 -0.80 20.70
CA LEU A 10 6.11 -2.06 21.39
C LEU A 10 6.78 -3.27 20.70
N PRO A 11 7.04 -4.36 21.45
CA PRO A 11 7.46 -5.64 20.90
C PRO A 11 6.52 -6.20 19.81
N PRO A 12 7.01 -7.02 18.86
CA PRO A 12 6.25 -7.47 17.68
C PRO A 12 4.91 -8.16 17.96
N ASP A 13 4.86 -9.01 18.97
CA ASP A 13 3.67 -9.72 19.46
C ASP A 13 2.57 -8.75 19.94
N LEU A 14 2.96 -7.72 20.69
CA LEU A 14 2.03 -6.69 21.15
C LEU A 14 1.61 -5.74 20.02
N ARG A 15 2.48 -5.46 19.06
CA ARG A 15 2.11 -4.67 17.86
C ARG A 15 1.03 -5.35 17.04
N VAL A 16 1.16 -6.65 16.79
CA VAL A 16 0.18 -7.41 16.00
C VAL A 16 -1.19 -7.39 16.68
N ALA A 17 -1.22 -7.55 18.01
CA ALA A 17 -2.47 -7.52 18.76
C ALA A 17 -3.10 -6.12 18.84
N LEU A 18 -2.30 -5.06 19.06
CA LEU A 18 -2.82 -3.73 19.40
C LEU A 18 -2.99 -2.80 18.20
N LYS A 19 -2.22 -3.00 17.12
CA LYS A 19 -2.27 -2.14 15.92
C LYS A 19 -3.68 -2.10 15.28
N PRO A 20 -4.43 -3.21 15.14
CA PRO A 20 -5.78 -3.18 14.59
C PRO A 20 -6.75 -2.34 15.44
N PHE A 21 -6.66 -2.42 16.77
CA PHE A 21 -7.53 -1.65 17.68
C PHE A 21 -7.15 -0.17 17.72
N ALA A 22 -5.86 0.16 17.72
CA ALA A 22 -5.41 1.54 17.59
C ALA A 22 -5.93 2.21 16.31
N ILE A 23 -6.00 1.46 15.22
CA ILE A 23 -6.59 1.92 13.95
C ILE A 23 -8.12 2.03 14.08
N HIS A 24 -8.78 1.02 14.66
CA HIS A 24 -10.24 1.00 14.83
C HIS A 24 -10.77 2.12 15.75
N TYR A 25 -10.11 2.37 16.87
CA TYR A 25 -10.53 3.36 17.89
C TYR A 25 -10.09 4.79 17.61
N THR A 26 -9.28 5.03 16.57
CA THR A 26 -8.95 6.40 16.14
C THR A 26 -10.07 7.05 15.32
N ASP A 27 -11.23 6.39 15.20
CA ASP A 27 -12.46 6.89 14.58
C ASP A 27 -12.25 7.48 13.17
N ALA A 28 -11.14 7.10 12.53
CA ALA A 28 -10.92 7.28 11.12
C ALA A 28 -11.83 6.27 10.41
N LYS A 29 -13.14 6.57 10.42
CA LYS A 29 -14.14 5.81 9.66
C LYS A 29 -13.57 5.60 8.27
N THR A 30 -13.69 4.39 7.71
CA THR A 30 -13.07 4.02 6.42
C THR A 30 -13.25 5.12 5.37
N VAL A 31 -14.43 5.77 5.36
CA VAL A 31 -14.73 6.92 4.50
C VAL A 31 -13.79 8.11 4.72
N GLU A 32 -13.56 8.56 5.95
CA GLU A 32 -12.67 9.69 6.27
C GLU A 32 -11.20 9.35 5.98
N ALA A 33 -10.76 8.15 6.36
CA ALA A 33 -9.39 7.69 6.11
C ALA A 33 -9.08 7.61 4.62
N THR A 34 -9.98 6.99 3.85
CA THR A 34 -9.84 6.88 2.38
C THR A 34 -9.93 8.25 1.72
N SER A 35 -10.85 9.12 2.16
CA SER A 35 -10.96 10.48 1.62
C SER A 35 -9.68 11.27 1.86
N HIS A 36 -9.09 11.18 3.05
CA HIS A 36 -7.80 11.81 3.34
C HIS A 36 -6.70 11.28 2.42
N ALA A 37 -6.57 9.96 2.27
CA ALA A 37 -5.56 9.37 1.39
C ALA A 37 -5.70 9.84 -0.07
N VAL A 38 -6.93 9.98 -0.56
CA VAL A 38 -7.20 10.51 -1.91
C VAL A 38 -6.82 11.99 -2.01
N VAL A 39 -7.20 12.81 -1.03
CA VAL A 39 -6.86 14.25 -1.02
C VAL A 39 -5.34 14.45 -0.92
N GLU A 40 -4.64 13.65 -0.11
CA GLU A 40 -3.18 13.68 0.00
C GLU A 40 -2.51 13.33 -1.35
N LEU A 41 -2.98 12.28 -2.02
CA LEU A 41 -2.49 11.89 -3.34
C LEU A 41 -2.68 13.02 -4.37
N ILE A 42 -3.90 13.57 -4.47
CA ILE A 42 -4.20 14.67 -5.39
C ILE A 42 -3.31 15.89 -5.08
N THR A 43 -3.18 16.23 -3.80
CA THR A 43 -2.37 17.37 -3.37
C THR A 43 -0.92 17.20 -3.76
N ALA A 44 -0.35 15.99 -3.63
CA ALA A 44 1.03 15.74 -4.00
C ALA A 44 1.27 15.76 -5.51
N ILE A 45 0.33 15.21 -6.28
CA ILE A 45 0.34 15.31 -7.75
C ILE A 45 0.33 16.79 -8.15
N VAL A 46 -0.63 17.56 -7.67
CA VAL A 46 -0.78 18.99 -8.01
C VAL A 46 0.41 19.83 -7.54
N ALA A 47 0.97 19.52 -6.37
CA ALA A 47 2.13 20.23 -5.84
C ALA A 47 3.44 19.91 -6.58
N GLY A 48 3.49 18.83 -7.38
CA GLY A 48 4.69 18.39 -8.10
C GLY A 48 5.85 18.02 -7.18
N ARG A 49 5.61 17.84 -5.87
CA ARG A 49 6.64 17.51 -4.90
C ARG A 49 6.78 15.99 -4.82
N PRO A 50 7.99 15.42 -5.00
CA PRO A 50 8.20 13.99 -4.86
C PRO A 50 7.72 13.50 -3.49
N MET A 51 6.82 12.52 -3.51
CA MET A 51 6.41 11.79 -2.32
C MET A 51 6.44 10.29 -2.60
N GLU A 52 6.75 9.51 -1.56
CA GLU A 52 6.59 8.07 -1.60
C GLU A 52 5.19 7.70 -1.11
N ILE A 53 4.48 6.86 -1.89
CA ILE A 53 3.17 6.31 -1.52
C ILE A 53 3.12 4.80 -1.73
N ALA A 54 2.22 4.12 -1.03
CA ALA A 54 1.78 2.78 -1.38
C ALA A 54 0.44 2.87 -2.12
N ALA A 55 0.41 2.47 -3.39
CA ALA A 55 -0.77 2.55 -4.24
C ALA A 55 -0.81 1.40 -5.24
N GLN A 56 -1.97 1.17 -5.85
CA GLN A 56 -2.08 0.20 -6.94
C GLN A 56 -1.48 0.78 -8.21
N TYR A 57 -0.61 0.01 -8.86
CA TYR A 57 0.06 0.38 -10.10
C TYR A 57 -0.19 -0.70 -11.16
N GLN A 58 -0.24 -0.30 -12.43
CA GLN A 58 -0.33 -1.23 -13.55
C GLN A 58 1.10 -1.70 -13.89
N HIS A 59 1.46 -2.91 -13.44
CA HIS A 59 2.79 -3.50 -13.70
C HIS A 59 2.85 -4.09 -15.12
N GLU A 60 3.99 -3.94 -15.77
CA GLU A 60 4.33 -4.44 -17.10
C GLU A 60 5.42 -5.53 -17.07
N GLY A 61 5.65 -6.15 -15.91
CA GLY A 61 6.61 -7.23 -15.70
C GLY A 61 7.65 -6.94 -14.62
N GLU A 62 7.58 -5.78 -13.97
CA GLU A 62 8.45 -5.44 -12.85
C GLU A 62 8.31 -6.47 -11.73
N SER A 63 9.45 -6.98 -11.25
CA SER A 63 9.49 -8.08 -10.28
C SER A 63 8.69 -9.32 -10.71
N GLY A 64 8.49 -9.56 -12.00
CA GLY A 64 7.71 -10.69 -12.52
C GLY A 64 6.19 -10.53 -12.42
N ILE A 65 5.69 -9.36 -12.00
CA ILE A 65 4.25 -9.08 -11.84
C ILE A 65 3.74 -8.37 -13.10
N HIS A 66 2.59 -8.83 -13.62
CA HIS A 66 1.89 -8.19 -14.73
C HIS A 66 0.47 -7.83 -14.31
N GLY A 67 -0.03 -6.67 -14.73
CA GLY A 67 -1.36 -6.23 -14.32
C GLY A 67 -1.37 -5.40 -13.03
N PRO A 68 -2.57 -5.05 -12.52
CA PRO A 68 -2.68 -4.06 -11.47
C PRO A 68 -2.41 -4.67 -10.09
N PHE A 69 -1.36 -4.20 -9.41
CA PHE A 69 -0.93 -4.70 -8.10
C PHE A 69 -0.38 -3.59 -7.20
N GLY A 70 -0.47 -3.79 -5.88
CA GLY A 70 0.00 -2.81 -4.88
C GLY A 70 1.53 -2.66 -4.91
N ALA A 71 1.99 -1.42 -4.97
CA ALA A 71 3.40 -1.09 -5.07
C ALA A 71 3.76 0.20 -4.33
N ARG A 72 5.04 0.37 -4.03
CA ARG A 72 5.59 1.62 -3.52
C ARG A 72 6.01 2.48 -4.71
N LEU A 73 5.51 3.70 -4.78
CA LEU A 73 5.69 4.62 -5.91
C LEU A 73 6.26 5.94 -5.42
N ILE A 74 7.13 6.56 -6.22
CA ILE A 74 7.41 7.99 -6.14
C ILE A 74 6.47 8.71 -7.10
N VAL A 75 5.75 9.70 -6.58
CA VAL A 75 4.84 10.55 -7.36
C VAL A 75 5.32 12.00 -7.29
N ALA A 76 5.46 12.64 -8.46
CA ALA A 76 5.78 14.05 -8.62
C ALA A 76 5.10 14.60 -9.89
N GLY A 77 3.85 15.07 -9.77
CA GLY A 77 3.03 15.45 -10.94
C GLY A 77 2.51 14.27 -11.79
N GLN A 78 3.25 13.16 -11.80
CA GLN A 78 2.90 11.86 -12.37
C GLN A 78 3.61 10.76 -11.57
N VAL A 79 3.34 9.48 -11.87
CA VAL A 79 4.18 8.40 -11.36
C VAL A 79 5.58 8.56 -11.96
N ASP A 80 6.56 8.86 -11.12
CA ASP A 80 7.95 9.10 -11.52
C ASP A 80 8.76 7.79 -11.50
N ARG A 81 8.53 6.98 -10.46
CA ARG A 81 9.30 5.74 -10.26
C ARG A 81 8.54 4.70 -9.46
N LEU A 82 8.63 3.44 -9.88
CA LEU A 82 8.33 2.28 -9.05
C LEU A 82 9.52 1.97 -8.14
N LEU A 83 9.30 1.89 -6.83
CA LEU A 83 10.32 1.38 -5.92
C LEU A 83 10.34 -0.14 -5.99
N PRO A 84 11.53 -0.76 -6.09
CA PRO A 84 11.63 -2.20 -6.28
C PRO A 84 11.12 -2.95 -5.04
N ILE A 85 10.54 -4.13 -5.28
CA ILE A 85 10.11 -5.07 -4.24
C ILE A 85 11.37 -5.80 -3.76
N GLU A 86 12.10 -5.18 -2.84
CA GLU A 86 13.37 -5.67 -2.30
C GLU A 86 13.37 -5.64 -0.77
N GLY A 87 14.22 -6.47 -0.16
CA GLY A 87 14.41 -6.49 1.30
C GLY A 87 13.35 -7.29 2.07
N TYR A 88 12.48 -8.02 1.37
CA TYR A 88 11.52 -8.95 1.95
C TYR A 88 12.13 -10.34 2.16
N TRP A 89 11.61 -11.08 3.14
CA TRP A 89 11.93 -12.49 3.31
C TRP A 89 11.34 -13.31 2.15
N ARG A 90 11.89 -14.49 1.89
CA ARG A 90 11.43 -15.34 0.79
C ARG A 90 9.94 -15.65 0.91
N GLU A 91 9.50 -15.99 2.12
CA GLU A 91 8.11 -16.33 2.44
C GLU A 91 7.17 -15.14 2.22
N GLU A 92 7.60 -13.92 2.56
CA GLU A 92 6.83 -12.69 2.30
C GLU A 92 6.71 -12.41 0.80
N THR A 93 7.78 -12.72 0.05
CA THR A 93 7.83 -12.55 -1.40
C THR A 93 6.89 -13.55 -2.08
N ASP A 94 6.89 -14.81 -1.63
CA ASP A 94 5.99 -15.85 -2.13
C ASP A 94 4.52 -15.49 -1.89
N LEU A 95 4.19 -14.95 -0.71
CA LEU A 95 2.84 -14.46 -0.40
C LEU A 95 2.44 -13.27 -1.28
N LEU A 96 3.38 -12.37 -1.58
CA LEU A 96 3.15 -11.22 -2.44
C LEU A 96 2.81 -11.68 -3.86
N TYR A 97 3.57 -12.63 -4.43
CA TYR A 97 3.29 -13.18 -5.75
C TYR A 97 1.96 -13.94 -5.79
N GLN A 98 1.65 -14.72 -4.76
CA GLN A 98 0.35 -15.41 -4.68
C GLN A 98 -0.82 -14.41 -4.65
N ALA A 99 -0.66 -13.28 -3.94
CA ALA A 99 -1.67 -12.23 -3.91
C ALA A 99 -1.84 -11.56 -5.29
N ALA A 100 -0.74 -11.30 -6.00
CA ALA A 100 -0.77 -10.74 -7.35
C ALA A 100 -1.50 -11.67 -8.33
N GLU A 101 -1.21 -12.97 -8.29
CA GLU A 101 -1.90 -13.99 -9.10
C GLU A 101 -3.40 -14.03 -8.79
N ASN A 102 -3.78 -14.06 -7.51
CA ASN A 102 -5.19 -14.09 -7.10
C ASN A 102 -5.98 -12.86 -7.58
N ILE A 103 -5.33 -11.68 -7.59
CA ILE A 103 -5.94 -10.44 -8.11
C ILE A 103 -6.17 -10.57 -9.62
N GLN A 104 -5.17 -11.05 -10.37
CA GLN A 104 -5.29 -11.23 -11.82
C GLN A 104 -6.39 -12.23 -12.18
N VAL A 105 -6.47 -13.37 -11.48
CA VAL A 105 -7.53 -14.37 -11.70
C VAL A 105 -8.92 -13.73 -11.53
N LYS A 106 -9.14 -13.00 -10.44
CA LYS A 106 -10.43 -12.32 -10.20
C LYS A 106 -10.77 -11.29 -11.26
N ILE A 107 -9.78 -10.49 -11.69
CA ILE A 107 -9.99 -9.50 -12.75
C ILE A 107 -10.35 -10.20 -14.05
N ALA A 108 -9.65 -11.29 -14.40
CA ALA A 108 -9.95 -12.07 -15.60
C ALA A 108 -11.36 -12.66 -15.56
N GLU A 109 -11.80 -13.20 -14.41
CA GLU A 109 -13.17 -13.70 -14.20
C GLU A 109 -14.24 -12.62 -14.35
N TRP A 110 -13.96 -11.38 -13.93
CA TRP A 110 -14.93 -10.27 -14.05
C TRP A 110 -14.98 -9.66 -15.45
N CYS A 111 -13.88 -9.77 -16.20
CA CYS A 111 -13.78 -9.23 -17.55
C CYS A 111 -14.17 -10.24 -18.65
N SER A 112 -14.41 -11.50 -18.29
CA SER A 112 -14.95 -12.55 -19.19
C SER A 112 -16.47 -12.53 -19.23
#